data_AF-A0A7W6CIS1-F1
#
_entry.id   AF-A0A7W6CIS1-F1
#
_cell.length_a   1.000
_cell.length_b   1.000
_cell.length_c   1.000
_cell.angle_alpha   90.00
_cell.angle_beta   90.00
_cell.angle_gamma   90.00
#
_symmetry.space_group_name_H-M   'P 1'
#
loop_
_entity.id
_entity.type
_entity.pdbx_description
1 polymer ?
#
loop_
_entity_poly.entity_id
_entity_poly.type
_entity_poly.pdbx_seq_one_letter_code
_entity_poly.pdbx_strand_id
1 'polypeptide(L)'
;MIDTIFACSSGMPPAAIAVIRISGPQAGAALIALGGRLPVERRASLMVLRDGAGAELDRALVLWFPGTRTATGEDLAEIHCHGGRAVIAALEHALSVLPGLRRAEAGEFTRRAFLNGRMDLAEAEGLGDLLSAETEIQRQAAVAMAGGALSVVVKGWRERVLMLSAQVEAVLDFGDEGDVGGLPASFGPTLTMFHVELSEWLSRPRAEALREGFRVVIAGPPNAGKSTLFNALVEDDAAIITPLAGTTRDILMRPVALGGVPFQFLDTAGLRDDGADVVESIGIERARDVMARADLVLWLGPEGEGPQGAWEIESRIDAAVRMAKSAPRHRLSGKTGEGVDALRRDLIDTARMAMPKPGQVALNARQHGLLAEAAAALATIRPDGDLLLTAEDLRAARSAFDRLLGGAGTEDMLDALFGRFCIGK
;
A
#
# COMPACT_ATOMS: atom_id res chain seq x y z
N MET A 1 -12.29 -7.63 30.76
CA MET A 1 -13.46 -7.70 29.85
C MET A 1 -13.09 -6.92 28.61
N ILE A 2 -13.26 -7.49 27.43
CA ILE A 2 -13.03 -6.78 26.17
C ILE A 2 -14.08 -5.67 26.05
N ASP A 3 -13.62 -4.45 25.80
CA ASP A 3 -14.48 -3.27 25.63
C ASP A 3 -15.19 -3.30 24.27
N THR A 4 -16.30 -2.56 24.15
CA THR A 4 -17.01 -2.37 22.88
C THR A 4 -16.65 -1.02 22.30
N ILE A 5 -16.26 -0.99 21.04
CA ILE A 5 -15.85 0.24 20.35
C ILE A 5 -16.89 0.70 19.35
N PHE A 6 -16.95 2.01 19.13
CA PHE A 6 -17.73 2.58 18.04
C PHE A 6 -17.00 3.75 17.36
N ALA A 7 -17.31 3.97 16.08
CA ALA A 7 -16.89 5.16 15.34
C ALA A 7 -17.70 5.32 14.05
N CYS A 8 -17.69 6.52 13.47
CA CYS A 8 -18.09 6.75 12.09
C CYS A 8 -17.08 6.09 11.12
N SER A 9 -17.54 5.13 10.31
CA SER A 9 -16.76 4.33 9.35
C SER A 9 -16.92 4.76 7.88
N SER A 10 -17.65 5.85 7.62
CA SER A 10 -17.86 6.42 6.29
C SER A 10 -16.96 7.64 6.03
N GLY A 11 -16.95 8.13 4.77
CA GLY A 11 -16.17 9.30 4.37
C GLY A 11 -16.56 10.61 5.08
N MET A 12 -15.82 11.68 4.77
CA MET A 12 -15.90 12.95 5.50
C MET A 12 -17.27 13.64 5.37
N PRO A 13 -17.95 13.98 6.48
CA PRO A 13 -19.22 14.71 6.44
C PRO A 13 -19.10 16.19 5.99
N PRO A 14 -20.12 16.76 5.32
CA PRO A 14 -21.46 16.19 5.14
C PRO A 14 -21.54 15.16 4.01
N ALA A 15 -22.38 14.14 4.20
CA ALA A 15 -22.71 13.12 3.20
C ALA A 15 -24.20 12.77 3.27
N ALA A 16 -24.74 12.15 2.22
CA ALA A 16 -26.13 11.67 2.26
C ALA A 16 -26.32 10.62 3.37
N ILE A 17 -25.37 9.70 3.50
CA ILE A 17 -25.38 8.63 4.50
C ILE A 17 -24.04 8.61 5.23
N ALA A 18 -24.08 8.41 6.54
CA ALA A 18 -22.94 8.01 7.34
C ALA A 18 -23.19 6.63 7.95
N VAL A 19 -22.11 5.86 8.14
CA VAL A 19 -22.17 4.54 8.76
C VAL A 19 -21.45 4.60 10.10
N ILE A 20 -22.17 4.44 11.21
CA ILE A 20 -21.59 4.25 12.54
C ILE A 20 -21.48 2.76 12.79
N ARG A 21 -20.25 2.30 13.00
CA ARG A 21 -19.95 0.89 13.29
C ARG A 21 -19.71 0.72 14.79
N ILE A 22 -20.20 -0.38 15.35
CA ILE A 22 -20.02 -0.79 16.74
C ILE A 22 -19.49 -2.22 16.76
N SER A 23 -18.37 -2.50 17.44
CA SER A 23 -17.76 -3.85 17.54
C SER A 23 -17.48 -4.22 18.98
N GLY A 24 -17.84 -5.43 19.39
CA GLY A 24 -17.57 -5.96 20.72
C GLY A 24 -18.81 -6.53 21.40
N PRO A 25 -18.66 -7.12 22.60
CA PRO A 25 -19.70 -7.90 23.27
C PRO A 25 -20.98 -7.12 23.62
N GLN A 26 -20.94 -5.79 23.64
CA GLN A 26 -22.10 -4.95 23.95
C GLN A 26 -22.75 -4.33 22.70
N ALA A 27 -22.31 -4.68 21.48
CA ALA A 27 -22.87 -4.11 20.25
C ALA A 27 -24.39 -4.35 20.13
N GLY A 28 -24.87 -5.54 20.50
CA GLY A 28 -26.31 -5.84 20.51
C GLY A 28 -27.07 -5.06 21.58
N ALA A 29 -26.50 -4.90 22.77
CA ALA A 29 -27.09 -4.10 23.85
C ALA A 29 -27.22 -2.62 23.46
N ALA A 30 -26.23 -2.08 22.73
CA ALA A 30 -26.26 -0.72 22.22
C ALA A 30 -27.41 -0.50 21.20
N LEU A 31 -27.66 -1.49 20.33
CA LEU A 31 -28.80 -1.43 19.40
C LEU A 31 -30.15 -1.43 20.13
N ILE A 32 -30.28 -2.23 21.19
CA ILE A 32 -31.50 -2.24 22.02
C ILE A 32 -31.67 -0.89 22.73
N ALA A 33 -30.60 -0.32 23.28
CA ALA A 33 -30.64 0.95 23.98
C ALA A 33 -31.09 2.11 23.08
N LEU A 34 -30.54 2.21 21.87
CA LEU A 34 -30.88 3.27 20.91
C LEU A 34 -32.22 3.03 20.20
N GLY A 35 -32.54 1.76 19.92
CA GLY A 35 -33.58 1.40 18.97
C GLY A 35 -34.79 0.65 19.56
N GLY A 36 -34.74 0.33 20.86
CA GLY A 36 -35.77 -0.40 21.61
C GLY A 36 -35.86 -1.89 21.31
N ARG A 37 -35.10 -2.42 20.34
CA ARG A 37 -35.11 -3.83 19.95
C ARG A 37 -33.82 -4.22 19.24
N LEU A 38 -33.51 -5.51 19.24
CA LEU A 38 -32.43 -6.06 18.42
C LEU A 38 -32.98 -6.38 17.00
N PRO A 39 -32.32 -5.93 15.92
CA PRO A 39 -32.65 -6.33 14.55
C PRO A 39 -32.48 -7.83 14.32
N VAL A 40 -33.13 -8.33 13.27
CA VAL A 40 -32.87 -9.70 12.79
C VAL A 40 -31.43 -9.76 12.25
N GLU A 41 -30.70 -10.81 12.62
CA GLU A 41 -29.33 -11.06 12.14
C GLU A 41 -29.24 -10.90 10.62
N ARG A 42 -28.25 -10.13 10.16
CA ARG A 42 -27.89 -9.91 8.75
C ARG A 42 -29.05 -9.44 7.87
N ARG A 43 -30.03 -8.73 8.44
CA ARG A 43 -31.14 -8.10 7.70
C ARG A 43 -31.21 -6.62 8.00
N ALA A 44 -31.26 -5.81 6.94
CA ALA A 44 -31.47 -4.37 7.06
C ALA A 44 -32.82 -4.10 7.71
N SER A 45 -32.81 -3.34 8.81
CA SER A 45 -34.00 -2.96 9.56
C SER A 45 -34.10 -1.45 9.66
N LEU A 46 -35.23 -0.87 9.26
CA LEU A 46 -35.50 0.54 9.53
C LEU A 46 -35.86 0.74 11.00
N MET A 47 -35.19 1.68 11.66
CA MET A 47 -35.38 1.98 13.08
C MET A 47 -35.39 3.47 13.34
N VAL A 48 -36.19 3.89 14.32
CA VAL A 48 -36.11 5.23 14.90
C VAL A 48 -35.14 5.14 16.07
N LEU A 49 -34.03 5.85 16.00
CA LEU A 49 -33.00 5.87 17.02
C LEU A 49 -33.28 7.01 18.00
N ARG A 50 -33.15 6.72 19.29
CA ARG A 50 -33.43 7.66 20.38
C ARG A 50 -32.28 7.71 21.36
N ASP A 51 -32.12 8.82 22.05
CA ASP A 51 -31.22 8.93 23.19
C ASP A 51 -31.84 8.33 24.47
N GLY A 52 -31.08 8.36 25.57
CA GLY A 52 -31.55 7.87 26.87
C GLY A 52 -32.71 8.68 27.49
N ALA A 53 -32.98 9.90 26.98
CA ALA A 53 -34.13 10.72 27.37
C ALA A 53 -35.36 10.49 26.47
N GLY A 54 -35.22 9.68 25.40
CA GLY A 54 -36.28 9.37 24.44
C GLY A 54 -36.37 10.34 23.25
N ALA A 55 -35.49 11.34 23.17
CA ALA A 55 -35.44 12.27 22.04
C ALA A 55 -35.00 11.54 20.77
N GLU A 56 -35.66 11.82 19.65
CA GLU A 56 -35.34 11.21 18.36
C GLU A 56 -34.03 11.77 17.81
N LEU A 57 -33.07 10.89 17.56
CA LEU A 57 -31.76 11.21 17.01
C LEU A 57 -31.79 11.17 15.47
N ASP A 58 -32.31 10.07 14.92
CA ASP A 58 -32.45 9.87 13.48
C ASP A 58 -33.35 8.66 13.16
N ARG A 59 -33.78 8.55 11.90
CA ARG A 59 -34.38 7.34 11.33
C ARG A 59 -33.40 6.68 10.38
N ALA A 60 -32.83 5.55 10.79
CA ALA A 60 -31.68 4.92 10.14
C ALA A 60 -31.96 3.46 9.74
N LEU A 61 -31.22 2.99 8.73
CA LEU A 61 -31.11 1.56 8.45
C LEU A 61 -30.08 0.95 9.40
N VAL A 62 -30.43 -0.15 10.05
CA VAL A 62 -29.56 -0.82 11.04
C VAL A 62 -29.32 -2.26 10.62
N LEU A 63 -28.07 -2.69 10.75
CA LEU A 63 -27.61 -4.06 10.53
C LEU A 63 -27.01 -4.63 11.82
N TRP A 64 -27.34 -5.89 12.10
CA TRP A 64 -26.82 -6.66 13.23
C TRP A 64 -26.09 -7.91 12.73
N PHE A 65 -24.86 -8.11 13.18
CA PHE A 65 -24.02 -9.26 12.83
C PHE A 65 -23.47 -9.91 14.12
N PRO A 66 -24.09 -11.00 14.61
CA PRO A 66 -23.60 -11.72 15.78
C PRO A 66 -22.45 -12.67 15.41
N GLY A 67 -21.60 -12.96 16.41
CA GLY A 67 -20.55 -13.96 16.39
C GLY A 67 -19.31 -13.57 15.57
N THR A 68 -18.54 -14.57 15.16
CA THR A 68 -17.20 -14.39 14.62
C THR A 68 -17.14 -14.16 13.10
N ARG A 69 -18.28 -14.26 12.41
CA ARG A 69 -18.36 -14.08 10.95
C ARG A 69 -18.60 -12.61 10.58
N THR A 70 -17.74 -11.74 11.09
CA THR A 70 -17.76 -10.28 10.94
C THR A 70 -16.38 -9.76 10.54
N ALA A 71 -16.27 -8.47 10.24
CA ALA A 71 -15.00 -7.85 9.88
C ALA A 71 -13.97 -7.95 11.01
N THR A 72 -14.39 -7.74 12.25
CA THR A 72 -13.52 -7.79 13.44
C THR A 72 -13.42 -9.17 14.07
N GLY A 73 -14.31 -10.11 13.74
CA GLY A 73 -14.40 -11.39 14.43
C GLY A 73 -15.18 -11.34 15.74
N GLU A 74 -15.86 -10.22 16.01
CA GLU A 74 -16.72 -9.99 17.17
C GLU A 74 -18.16 -9.70 16.74
N ASP A 75 -19.07 -9.66 17.69
CA ASP A 75 -20.38 -9.03 17.51
C ASP A 75 -20.22 -7.62 16.92
N LEU A 76 -20.95 -7.34 15.83
CA LEU A 76 -20.83 -6.11 15.06
C LEU A 76 -22.21 -5.54 14.75
N ALA A 77 -22.37 -4.23 14.88
CA ALA A 77 -23.54 -3.49 14.42
C ALA A 77 -23.13 -2.36 13.48
N GLU A 78 -23.99 -2.05 12.51
CA GLU A 78 -23.84 -0.88 11.64
C GLU A 78 -25.13 -0.07 11.63
N ILE A 79 -25.01 1.23 11.86
CA ILE A 79 -26.09 2.21 11.81
C ILE A 79 -25.84 3.12 10.60
N HIS A 80 -26.71 3.05 9.61
CA HIS A 80 -26.65 3.82 8.37
C HIS A 80 -27.60 5.01 8.53
N CYS A 81 -27.09 6.09 9.10
CA CYS A 81 -27.81 7.33 9.44
C CYS A 81 -27.57 8.42 8.39
N HIS A 82 -28.33 9.52 8.49
CA HIS A 82 -28.06 10.71 7.69
C HIS A 82 -26.67 11.28 8.01
N GLY A 83 -25.87 11.59 6.99
CA GLY A 83 -24.47 12.02 7.15
C GLY A 83 -24.28 13.48 7.57
N GLY A 84 -25.20 14.03 8.37
CA GLY A 84 -25.08 15.35 8.97
C GLY A 84 -24.14 15.34 10.17
N ARG A 85 -23.26 16.34 10.29
CA ARG A 85 -22.29 16.43 11.41
C ARG A 85 -22.97 16.37 12.78
N ALA A 86 -24.10 17.04 12.94
CA ALA A 86 -24.86 17.04 14.20
C ALA A 86 -25.49 15.67 14.50
N VAL A 87 -25.99 14.96 13.49
CA VAL A 87 -26.58 13.61 13.63
C VAL A 87 -25.52 12.61 14.09
N ILE A 88 -24.36 12.61 13.42
CA ILE A 88 -23.23 11.75 13.77
C ILE A 88 -22.76 12.06 15.21
N ALA A 89 -22.56 13.32 15.55
CA ALA A 89 -22.13 13.72 16.89
C ALA A 89 -23.13 13.31 17.97
N ALA A 90 -24.44 13.45 17.72
CA ALA A 90 -25.48 13.07 18.66
C ALA A 90 -25.54 11.54 18.87
N LEU A 91 -25.42 10.75 17.80
CA LEU A 91 -25.36 9.29 17.89
C LEU A 91 -24.08 8.80 18.60
N GLU A 92 -22.93 9.36 18.27
CA GLU A 92 -21.67 9.04 18.96
C GLU A 92 -21.72 9.43 20.45
N HIS A 93 -22.36 10.54 20.79
CA HIS A 93 -22.58 10.93 22.18
C HIS A 93 -23.49 9.93 22.91
N ALA A 94 -24.62 9.56 22.30
CA ALA A 94 -25.54 8.58 22.85
C ALA A 94 -24.88 7.20 23.07
N LEU A 95 -23.95 6.79 22.20
CA LEU A 95 -23.14 5.59 22.40
C LEU A 95 -22.09 5.76 23.50
N SER A 96 -21.46 6.93 23.61
CA SER A 96 -20.40 7.21 24.59
C SER A 96 -20.85 7.15 26.05
N VAL A 97 -22.15 7.35 26.31
CA VAL A 97 -22.72 7.31 27.65
C VAL A 97 -23.17 5.90 28.07
N LEU A 98 -23.15 4.93 27.14
CA LEU A 98 -23.49 3.54 27.45
C LEU A 98 -22.31 2.85 28.17
N PRO A 99 -22.55 2.11 29.26
CA PRO A 99 -21.49 1.47 30.02
C PRO A 99 -20.63 0.52 29.16
N GLY A 100 -19.30 0.66 29.23
CA GLY A 100 -18.35 -0.21 28.54
C GLY A 100 -18.32 -0.08 27.01
N LEU A 101 -18.89 1.02 26.49
CA LEU A 101 -18.64 1.50 25.14
C LEU A 101 -17.60 2.63 25.17
N ARG A 102 -16.75 2.71 24.15
CA ARG A 102 -15.86 3.85 23.93
C ARG A 102 -15.66 4.12 22.44
N ARG A 103 -15.13 5.31 22.13
CA ARG A 103 -14.70 5.61 20.76
C ARG A 103 -13.54 4.69 20.37
N ALA A 104 -13.58 4.22 19.13
CA ALA A 104 -12.48 3.47 18.53
C ALA A 104 -11.27 4.37 18.30
N GLU A 105 -10.08 3.81 18.46
CA GLU A 105 -8.83 4.42 18.02
C GLU A 105 -8.64 4.26 16.51
N ALA A 106 -7.66 4.97 15.94
CA ALA A 106 -7.28 4.83 14.54
C ALA A 106 -6.83 3.39 14.24
N GLY A 107 -7.39 2.76 13.19
CA GLY A 107 -7.03 1.39 12.81
C GLY A 107 -7.59 0.30 13.72
N GLU A 108 -8.36 0.63 14.76
CA GLU A 108 -8.67 -0.34 15.80
C GLU A 108 -9.57 -1.49 15.32
N PHE A 109 -10.51 -1.25 14.40
CA PHE A 109 -11.33 -2.35 13.85
C PHE A 109 -10.46 -3.33 13.07
N THR A 110 -9.53 -2.84 12.24
CA THR A 110 -8.58 -3.67 11.50
C THR A 110 -7.60 -4.38 12.46
N ARG A 111 -7.14 -3.71 13.53
CA ARG A 111 -6.33 -4.33 14.59
C ARG A 111 -7.05 -5.50 15.26
N ARG A 112 -8.35 -5.34 15.58
CA ARG A 112 -9.16 -6.43 16.14
C ARG A 112 -9.37 -7.56 15.14
N ALA A 113 -9.59 -7.24 13.87
CA ALA A 113 -9.67 -8.25 12.80
C ALA A 113 -8.40 -9.11 12.74
N PHE A 114 -7.24 -8.48 12.82
CA PHE A 114 -5.94 -9.17 12.88
C PHE A 114 -5.81 -10.05 14.14
N LEU A 115 -6.05 -9.49 15.34
CA LEU A 115 -5.94 -10.23 16.60
C LEU A 115 -6.90 -11.42 16.70
N ASN A 116 -8.08 -11.32 16.06
CA ASN A 116 -9.07 -12.39 16.00
C ASN A 116 -8.85 -13.35 14.82
N GLY A 117 -7.72 -13.26 14.11
CA GLY A 117 -7.36 -14.14 13.00
C GLY A 117 -8.30 -14.04 11.79
N ARG A 118 -9.02 -12.92 11.65
CA ARG A 118 -9.86 -12.63 10.47
C ARG A 118 -9.03 -12.23 9.26
N MET A 119 -7.84 -11.69 9.52
CA MET A 119 -6.85 -11.33 8.52
C MET A 119 -5.45 -11.44 9.12
N ASP A 120 -4.44 -11.61 8.28
CA ASP A 120 -3.04 -11.52 8.66
C ASP A 120 -2.43 -10.14 8.36
N LEU A 121 -1.16 -9.96 8.72
CA LEU A 121 -0.49 -8.66 8.59
C LEU A 121 -0.33 -8.21 7.13
N ALA A 122 -0.09 -9.14 6.21
CA ALA A 122 0.04 -8.82 4.79
C ALA A 122 -1.30 -8.39 4.19
N GLU A 123 -2.39 -9.04 4.59
CA GLU A 123 -3.76 -8.65 4.22
C GLU A 123 -4.12 -7.28 4.80
N ALA A 124 -3.69 -6.96 6.03
CA ALA A 124 -3.93 -5.66 6.66
C ALA A 124 -3.18 -4.54 5.93
N GLU A 125 -1.90 -4.75 5.59
CA GLU A 125 -1.13 -3.82 4.76
C GLU A 125 -1.78 -3.62 3.39
N GLY A 126 -2.22 -4.71 2.74
CA GLY A 126 -2.93 -4.65 1.45
C GLY A 126 -4.27 -3.92 1.51
N LEU A 127 -5.01 -4.02 2.62
CA LEU A 127 -6.23 -3.24 2.85
C LEU A 127 -5.91 -1.74 2.93
N GLY A 128 -4.82 -1.36 3.59
CA GLY A 128 -4.35 0.04 3.62
C GLY A 128 -4.03 0.55 2.21
N ASP A 129 -3.33 -0.25 1.41
CA ASP A 129 -3.04 0.07 0.01
C ASP A 129 -4.33 0.21 -0.81
N LEU A 130 -5.33 -0.64 -0.58
CA LEU A 130 -6.58 -0.59 -1.32
C LEU A 130 -7.38 0.68 -1.03
N LEU A 131 -7.35 1.15 0.22
CA LEU A 131 -8.04 2.37 0.62
C LEU A 131 -7.36 3.65 0.12
N SER A 132 -6.06 3.59 -0.13
CA SER A 132 -5.25 4.70 -0.65
C SER A 132 -4.99 4.61 -2.16
N ALA A 133 -5.50 3.58 -2.83
CA ALA A 133 -5.33 3.40 -4.26
C ALA A 133 -6.06 4.49 -5.06
N GLU A 134 -5.34 5.15 -5.94
CA GLU A 134 -5.82 6.26 -6.79
C GLU A 134 -5.80 5.88 -8.28
N THR A 135 -5.10 4.80 -8.62
CA THR A 135 -5.01 4.25 -9.97
C THR A 135 -5.51 2.81 -10.03
N GLU A 136 -5.95 2.39 -11.21
CA GLU A 136 -6.47 1.03 -11.41
C GLU A 136 -5.42 -0.06 -11.16
N ILE A 137 -4.14 0.21 -11.48
CA ILE A 137 -3.05 -0.74 -11.22
C ILE A 137 -2.80 -0.89 -9.72
N GLN A 138 -2.78 0.22 -8.97
CA GLN A 138 -2.69 0.17 -7.50
C GLN A 138 -3.87 -0.61 -6.91
N ARG A 139 -5.10 -0.34 -7.37
CA ARG A 139 -6.31 -1.03 -6.89
C ARG A 139 -6.23 -2.54 -7.13
N GLN A 140 -5.81 -2.98 -8.32
CA GLN A 140 -5.73 -4.41 -8.65
C GLN A 140 -4.65 -5.13 -7.83
N ALA A 141 -3.47 -4.52 -7.66
CA ALA A 141 -2.41 -5.08 -6.80
C ALA A 141 -2.86 -5.15 -5.34
N ALA A 142 -3.49 -4.09 -4.82
CA ALA A 142 -3.98 -4.03 -3.45
C ALA A 142 -5.14 -5.01 -3.18
N VAL A 143 -6.04 -5.23 -4.14
CA VAL A 143 -7.08 -6.27 -4.03
C VAL A 143 -6.47 -7.66 -3.92
N ALA A 144 -5.43 -7.96 -4.72
CA ALA A 144 -4.74 -9.25 -4.63
C ALA A 144 -4.06 -9.43 -3.25
N MET A 145 -3.40 -8.38 -2.76
CA MET A 145 -2.76 -8.36 -1.44
C MET A 145 -3.78 -8.53 -0.30
N ALA A 146 -4.83 -7.70 -0.27
CA ALA A 146 -5.89 -7.73 0.73
C ALA A 146 -6.71 -9.03 0.68
N GLY A 147 -6.76 -9.69 -0.49
CA GLY A 147 -7.41 -10.98 -0.68
C GLY A 147 -6.57 -12.19 -0.25
N GLY A 148 -5.39 -11.97 0.34
CA GLY A 148 -4.54 -13.03 0.89
C GLY A 148 -3.65 -13.74 -0.13
N ALA A 149 -3.42 -13.16 -1.32
CA ALA A 149 -2.58 -13.80 -2.33
C ALA A 149 -1.14 -14.03 -1.84
N LEU A 150 -0.55 -13.06 -1.12
CA LEU A 150 0.75 -13.24 -0.48
C LEU A 150 0.67 -14.28 0.65
N SER A 151 -0.40 -14.23 1.44
CA SER A 151 -0.62 -15.12 2.58
C SER A 151 -0.65 -16.59 2.19
N VAL A 152 -1.32 -16.93 1.09
CA VAL A 152 -1.36 -18.29 0.54
C VAL A 152 0.04 -18.76 0.16
N VAL A 153 0.81 -17.90 -0.52
CA VAL A 153 2.17 -18.22 -0.96
C VAL A 153 3.10 -18.44 0.24
N VAL A 154 3.11 -17.51 1.20
CA VAL A 154 3.95 -17.61 2.40
C VAL A 154 3.58 -18.81 3.25
N LYS A 155 2.29 -19.16 3.37
CA LYS A 155 1.87 -20.40 4.05
C LYS A 155 2.44 -21.65 3.38
N GLY A 156 2.43 -21.71 2.05
CA GLY A 156 3.09 -22.79 1.29
C GLY A 156 4.60 -22.85 1.52
N TRP A 157 5.27 -21.71 1.61
CA TRP A 157 6.70 -21.64 1.97
C TRP A 157 6.98 -22.15 3.39
N ARG A 158 6.14 -21.79 4.36
CA ARG A 158 6.24 -22.27 5.75
C ARG A 158 6.08 -23.78 5.82
N GLU A 159 5.11 -24.35 5.11
CA GLU A 159 4.91 -25.80 5.05
C GLU A 159 6.13 -26.50 4.45
N ARG A 160 6.71 -25.96 3.38
CA ARG A 160 7.93 -26.53 2.78
C ARG A 160 9.14 -26.48 3.72
N VAL A 161 9.38 -25.37 4.42
CA VAL A 161 10.44 -25.29 5.43
C VAL A 161 10.19 -26.28 6.56
N LEU A 162 8.94 -26.39 7.03
CA LEU A 162 8.58 -27.34 8.09
C LEU A 162 8.90 -28.79 7.68
N MET A 163 8.60 -29.16 6.43
CA MET A 163 8.91 -30.50 5.91
C MET A 163 10.43 -30.74 5.80
N LEU A 164 11.21 -29.73 5.40
CA LEU A 164 12.67 -29.82 5.38
C LEU A 164 13.24 -29.93 6.80
N SER A 165 12.71 -29.16 7.76
CA SER A 165 13.08 -29.25 9.17
C SER A 165 12.82 -30.65 9.71
N ALA A 166 11.64 -31.22 9.45
CA ALA A 166 11.30 -32.56 9.89
C ALA A 166 12.25 -33.64 9.35
N GLN A 167 12.75 -33.49 8.11
CA GLN A 167 13.74 -34.41 7.55
C GLN A 167 15.09 -34.32 8.28
N VAL A 168 15.54 -33.10 8.61
CA VAL A 168 16.79 -32.88 9.34
C VAL A 168 16.69 -33.40 10.77
N GLU A 169 15.60 -33.08 11.47
CA GLU A 169 15.36 -33.56 12.85
C GLU A 169 15.32 -35.09 12.91
N ALA A 170 14.67 -35.76 11.95
CA ALA A 170 14.64 -37.22 11.90
C ALA A 170 16.04 -37.85 11.76
N VAL A 171 16.96 -37.21 11.03
CA VAL A 171 18.34 -37.70 10.91
C VAL A 171 19.15 -37.40 12.19
N LEU A 172 18.91 -36.25 12.82
CA LEU A 172 19.58 -35.89 14.08
C LEU A 172 19.16 -36.79 15.25
N ASP A 173 17.87 -37.10 15.38
CA ASP A 173 17.33 -37.88 16.50
C ASP A 173 17.61 -39.39 16.38
N PHE A 174 17.68 -39.93 15.16
CA PHE A 174 17.74 -41.38 14.91
C PHE A 174 18.98 -41.84 14.10
N GLY A 175 19.93 -40.95 13.80
CA GLY A 175 21.11 -41.25 12.98
C GLY A 175 22.03 -42.34 13.56
N ASP A 176 21.99 -42.56 14.88
CA ASP A 176 22.80 -43.57 15.57
C ASP A 176 22.14 -44.98 15.59
N GLU A 177 20.86 -45.09 15.20
CA GLU A 177 20.09 -46.34 15.28
C GLU A 177 20.28 -47.29 14.08
N GLY A 178 21.23 -47.01 13.18
CA GLY A 178 21.70 -47.91 12.13
C GLY A 178 20.75 -48.13 10.93
N ASP A 179 19.47 -47.80 11.06
CA ASP A 179 18.43 -47.96 10.03
C ASP A 179 17.98 -46.65 9.35
N VAL A 180 18.49 -45.49 9.80
CA VAL A 180 18.16 -44.17 9.22
C VAL A 180 19.31 -43.71 8.32
N GLY A 181 19.06 -43.70 7.00
CA GLY A 181 19.98 -43.09 6.04
C GLY A 181 20.09 -41.57 6.22
N GLY A 182 21.11 -40.96 5.62
CA GLY A 182 21.24 -39.49 5.59
C GLY A 182 20.05 -38.80 4.91
N LEU A 183 20.15 -37.48 4.74
CA LEU A 183 19.07 -36.69 4.11
C LEU A 183 18.63 -37.29 2.77
N PRO A 184 17.32 -37.23 2.44
CA PRO A 184 16.82 -37.74 1.16
C PRO A 184 17.56 -37.12 -0.03
N ALA A 185 17.79 -37.88 -1.10
CA ALA A 185 18.44 -37.38 -2.31
C ALA A 185 17.71 -36.17 -2.95
N SER A 186 16.42 -36.00 -2.63
CA SER A 186 15.60 -34.86 -3.06
C SER A 186 15.83 -33.57 -2.25
N PHE A 187 16.51 -33.63 -1.10
CA PHE A 187 16.69 -32.48 -0.19
C PHE A 187 17.41 -31.31 -0.89
N GLY A 188 18.60 -31.57 -1.44
CA GLY A 188 19.37 -30.57 -2.19
C GLY A 188 18.61 -29.96 -3.37
N PRO A 189 18.05 -30.77 -4.30
CA PRO A 189 17.22 -30.25 -5.39
C PRO A 189 16.02 -29.42 -4.91
N THR A 190 15.38 -29.80 -3.80
CA THR A 190 14.25 -29.06 -3.23
C THR A 190 14.68 -27.68 -2.74
N LEU A 191 15.83 -27.57 -2.09
CA LEU A 191 16.42 -26.30 -1.66
C LEU A 191 16.79 -25.41 -2.85
N THR A 192 17.42 -25.97 -3.88
CA THR A 192 17.77 -25.22 -5.09
C THR A 192 16.53 -24.64 -5.76
N MET A 193 15.48 -25.45 -5.95
CA MET A 193 14.22 -24.99 -6.52
C MET A 193 13.58 -23.89 -5.66
N PHE A 194 13.65 -24.03 -4.34
CA PHE A 194 13.11 -23.04 -3.43
C PHE A 194 13.88 -21.71 -3.52
N HIS A 195 15.21 -21.75 -3.59
CA HIS A 195 16.03 -20.56 -3.73
C HIS A 195 15.75 -19.81 -5.03
N VAL A 196 15.56 -20.52 -6.14
CA VAL A 196 15.15 -19.92 -7.43
C VAL A 196 13.82 -19.20 -7.28
N GLU A 197 12.82 -19.87 -6.70
CA GLU A 197 11.49 -19.26 -6.47
C GLU A 197 11.58 -17.99 -5.61
N LEU A 198 12.30 -18.02 -4.49
CA LEU A 198 12.46 -16.83 -3.64
C LEU A 198 13.19 -15.69 -4.36
N SER A 199 14.20 -16.02 -5.17
CA SER A 199 14.92 -15.05 -6.00
C SER A 199 14.04 -14.42 -7.08
N GLU A 200 13.13 -15.19 -7.68
CA GLU A 200 12.12 -14.66 -8.59
C GLU A 200 11.15 -13.71 -7.90
N TRP A 201 10.77 -13.97 -6.65
CA TRP A 201 9.95 -13.05 -5.87
C TRP A 201 10.70 -11.77 -5.49
N LEU A 202 11.97 -11.89 -5.08
CA LEU A 202 12.83 -10.77 -4.70
C LEU A 202 13.22 -9.87 -5.88
N SER A 203 13.19 -10.38 -7.10
CA SER A 203 13.49 -9.62 -8.32
C SER A 203 12.29 -8.86 -8.89
N ARG A 204 11.08 -9.06 -8.35
CA ARG A 204 9.90 -8.30 -8.76
C ARG A 204 10.03 -6.82 -8.37
N PRO A 205 9.44 -5.91 -9.15
CA PRO A 205 9.30 -4.52 -8.72
C PRO A 205 8.59 -4.42 -7.38
N ARG A 206 9.03 -3.48 -6.55
CA ARG A 206 8.47 -3.28 -5.21
C ARG A 206 7.13 -2.56 -5.24
N ALA A 207 6.32 -2.73 -4.20
CA ALA A 207 5.02 -2.08 -4.08
C ALA A 207 5.14 -0.54 -4.02
N GLU A 208 6.25 -0.01 -3.50
CA GLU A 208 6.52 1.43 -3.46
C GLU A 208 6.50 2.07 -4.85
N ALA A 209 6.91 1.35 -5.91
CA ALA A 209 6.85 1.87 -7.28
C ALA A 209 5.41 2.21 -7.70
N LEU A 210 4.42 1.43 -7.21
CA LEU A 210 3.00 1.73 -7.44
C LEU A 210 2.53 2.91 -6.59
N ARG A 211 2.99 3.03 -5.34
CA ARG A 211 2.55 4.09 -4.41
C ARG A 211 3.16 5.45 -4.72
N GLU A 212 4.48 5.48 -4.95
CA GLU A 212 5.25 6.70 -5.21
C GLU A 212 5.06 7.19 -6.66
N GLY A 213 4.70 6.27 -7.58
CA GLY A 213 4.57 6.54 -9.00
C GLY A 213 5.91 6.60 -9.71
N PHE A 214 5.89 6.49 -11.03
CA PHE A 214 7.09 6.62 -11.86
C PHE A 214 7.56 8.07 -11.88
N ARG A 215 8.76 8.33 -11.35
CA ARG A 215 9.30 9.67 -11.16
C ARG A 215 9.92 10.20 -12.44
N VAL A 216 9.28 11.21 -13.01
CA VAL A 216 9.72 11.86 -14.24
C VAL A 216 10.14 13.29 -13.94
N VAL A 217 11.43 13.57 -14.15
CA VAL A 217 11.99 14.92 -14.01
C VAL A 217 12.07 15.60 -15.37
N ILE A 218 11.49 16.80 -15.48
CA ILE A 218 11.62 17.63 -16.69
C ILE A 218 12.77 18.62 -16.45
N ALA A 219 13.87 18.44 -17.20
CA ALA A 219 15.12 19.19 -17.02
C ALA A 219 15.56 19.88 -18.31
N GLY A 220 16.25 21.01 -18.16
CA GLY A 220 16.77 21.80 -19.27
C GLY A 220 16.94 23.29 -18.92
N PRO A 221 17.56 24.09 -19.81
CA PRO A 221 17.84 25.49 -19.58
C PRO A 221 16.56 26.34 -19.44
N PRO A 222 16.66 27.60 -18.96
CA PRO A 222 15.55 28.55 -18.95
C PRO A 222 14.90 28.66 -20.34
N ASN A 223 13.58 28.84 -20.40
CA ASN A 223 12.81 29.00 -21.65
C ASN A 223 12.81 27.80 -22.62
N ALA A 224 13.32 26.63 -22.20
CA ALA A 224 13.29 25.39 -22.98
C ALA A 224 11.86 24.80 -23.15
N GLY A 225 10.82 25.39 -22.56
CA GLY A 225 9.44 24.90 -22.65
C GLY A 225 9.06 23.83 -21.61
N LYS A 226 9.82 23.73 -20.50
CA LYS A 226 9.59 22.77 -19.42
C LYS A 226 8.17 22.84 -18.84
N SER A 227 7.76 24.02 -18.33
CA SER A 227 6.45 24.20 -17.71
C SER A 227 5.30 24.07 -18.71
N THR A 228 5.52 24.40 -19.99
CA THR A 228 4.54 24.16 -21.07
C THR A 228 4.35 22.66 -21.32
N LEU A 229 5.44 21.89 -21.40
CA LEU A 229 5.36 20.43 -21.54
C LEU A 229 4.74 19.76 -20.30
N PHE A 230 5.12 20.22 -19.11
CA PHE A 230 4.52 19.77 -17.86
C PHE A 230 3.00 19.95 -17.89
N ASN A 231 2.52 21.15 -18.18
CA ASN A 231 1.09 21.41 -18.27
C ASN A 231 0.42 20.55 -19.35
N ALA A 232 1.03 20.40 -20.53
CA ALA A 232 0.48 19.53 -21.58
C ALA A 232 0.38 18.04 -21.15
N LEU A 233 1.26 17.56 -20.27
CA LEU A 233 1.20 16.22 -19.69
C LEU A 233 0.17 16.11 -18.56
N VAL A 234 -0.14 17.21 -17.87
CA VAL A 234 -1.05 17.26 -16.71
C VAL A 234 -2.47 17.73 -17.06
N GLU A 235 -2.70 18.39 -18.19
CA GLU A 235 -4.00 18.98 -18.54
C GLU A 235 -4.94 18.02 -19.28
N ASP A 236 -4.41 16.94 -19.89
CA ASP A 236 -5.20 15.98 -20.68
C ASP A 236 -5.20 14.60 -19.99
N ASP A 237 -6.38 14.06 -19.64
CA ASP A 237 -6.63 12.77 -18.96
C ASP A 237 -5.98 12.53 -17.58
N ALA A 238 -5.15 13.45 -17.11
CA ALA A 238 -4.52 13.39 -15.80
C ALA A 238 -5.54 13.76 -14.71
N ALA A 239 -6.06 12.75 -14.01
CA ALA A 239 -6.77 12.99 -12.76
C ALA A 239 -5.77 13.59 -11.77
N ILE A 240 -6.01 14.83 -11.31
CA ILE A 240 -5.28 15.39 -10.18
C ILE A 240 -5.63 14.53 -8.98
N ILE A 241 -4.63 13.79 -8.54
CA ILE A 241 -4.70 12.95 -7.37
C ILE A 241 -4.70 13.86 -6.12
N THR A 242 -5.53 13.54 -5.13
CA THR A 242 -5.61 14.32 -3.89
C THR A 242 -4.24 14.40 -3.21
N PRO A 243 -3.84 15.58 -2.70
CA PRO A 243 -2.59 15.67 -1.96
C PRO A 243 -2.64 14.77 -0.72
N LEU A 244 -1.62 13.92 -0.56
CA LEU A 244 -1.36 13.25 0.72
C LEU A 244 -1.27 14.32 1.81
N ALA A 245 -2.12 14.23 2.83
CA ALA A 245 -2.10 15.15 3.96
C ALA A 245 -0.72 15.08 4.65
N GLY A 246 0.12 16.10 4.46
CA GLY A 246 1.40 16.18 5.19
C GLY A 246 2.58 16.87 4.52
N THR A 247 2.55 17.24 3.23
CA THR A 247 3.73 17.84 2.56
C THR A 247 3.48 19.24 2.00
N THR A 248 2.98 20.14 2.84
CA THR A 248 3.03 21.58 2.53
C THR A 248 4.41 22.12 2.86
N ARG A 249 5.40 21.97 1.95
CA ARG A 249 6.48 22.96 1.74
C ARG A 249 7.60 22.62 0.74
N ASP A 250 7.69 21.43 0.15
CA ASP A 250 8.87 21.09 -0.66
C ASP A 250 8.52 20.57 -2.05
N ILE A 251 8.96 21.33 -3.07
CA ILE A 251 8.99 21.00 -4.51
C ILE A 251 7.59 20.75 -5.11
N LEU A 252 7.30 21.32 -6.29
CA LEU A 252 6.05 21.10 -7.03
C LEU A 252 5.96 19.66 -7.56
N MET A 253 5.83 18.68 -6.66
CA MET A 253 5.54 17.29 -7.00
C MET A 253 4.04 17.19 -7.27
N ARG A 254 3.67 16.87 -8.51
CA ARG A 254 2.28 16.61 -8.86
C ARG A 254 2.08 15.12 -9.15
N PRO A 255 1.33 14.40 -8.28
CA PRO A 255 0.90 13.05 -8.59
C PRO A 255 -0.14 13.09 -9.71
N VAL A 256 0.09 12.29 -10.75
CA VAL A 256 -0.71 12.27 -11.98
C VAL A 256 -0.92 10.83 -12.42
N ALA A 257 -2.14 10.49 -12.83
CA ALA A 257 -2.41 9.21 -13.47
C ALA A 257 -2.43 9.37 -14.99
N LEU A 258 -1.51 8.73 -15.73
CA LEU A 258 -1.53 8.68 -17.20
C LEU A 258 -1.88 7.26 -17.65
N GLY A 259 -2.99 7.10 -18.39
CA GLY A 259 -3.42 5.78 -18.87
C GLY A 259 -3.58 4.73 -17.75
N GLY A 260 -3.97 5.18 -16.56
CA GLY A 260 -4.12 4.36 -15.35
C GLY A 260 -2.81 4.00 -14.64
N VAL A 261 -1.67 4.56 -15.05
CA VAL A 261 -0.35 4.36 -14.42
C VAL A 261 -0.02 5.58 -13.54
N PRO A 262 0.43 5.38 -12.28
CA PRO A 262 0.81 6.48 -11.40
C PRO A 262 2.16 7.08 -11.82
N PHE A 263 2.20 8.39 -12.01
CA PHE A 263 3.40 9.18 -12.28
C PHE A 263 3.57 10.27 -11.22
N GLN A 264 4.83 10.61 -10.97
CA GLN A 264 5.19 11.78 -10.20
C GLN A 264 6.06 12.68 -11.07
N PHE A 265 5.49 13.81 -11.49
CA PHE A 265 6.23 14.80 -12.27
C PHE A 265 6.85 15.84 -11.35
N LEU A 266 8.14 16.10 -11.55
CA LEU A 266 8.90 17.12 -10.85
C LEU A 266 9.33 18.20 -11.84
N ASP A 267 8.85 19.43 -11.63
CA ASP A 267 9.31 20.61 -12.38
C ASP A 267 10.54 21.22 -11.70
N THR A 268 11.67 21.22 -12.40
CA THR A 268 12.91 21.84 -11.94
C THR A 268 12.88 23.37 -12.03
N ALA A 269 11.90 23.96 -12.74
CA ALA A 269 11.77 25.42 -12.85
C ALA A 269 11.28 26.07 -11.54
N GLY A 270 10.39 25.42 -10.79
CA GLY A 270 9.87 25.94 -9.52
C GLY A 270 10.89 25.95 -8.37
N LEU A 271 12.05 25.30 -8.54
CA LEU A 271 13.15 25.35 -7.56
C LEU A 271 13.95 26.67 -7.60
N ARG A 272 13.73 27.52 -8.62
CA ARG A 272 14.48 28.76 -8.83
C ARG A 272 13.71 30.03 -8.47
N ASP A 273 12.40 29.94 -8.25
CA ASP A 273 11.57 31.12 -7.97
C ASP A 273 11.63 31.58 -6.49
N ASP A 274 12.23 30.79 -5.60
CA ASP A 274 12.41 31.13 -4.19
C ASP A 274 13.70 31.95 -3.95
N GLY A 275 13.70 33.22 -4.37
CA GLY A 275 14.60 34.26 -3.84
C GLY A 275 16.06 34.26 -4.34
N ALA A 276 16.48 35.41 -4.87
CA ALA A 276 17.80 35.63 -5.46
C ALA A 276 18.98 35.52 -4.46
N ASP A 277 20.14 35.14 -5.03
CA ASP A 277 21.53 35.30 -4.59
C ASP A 277 22.13 34.41 -3.48
N VAL A 278 21.37 33.56 -2.78
CA VAL A 278 21.95 32.50 -1.89
C VAL A 278 21.47 31.08 -2.24
N VAL A 279 20.52 30.98 -3.18
CA VAL A 279 19.77 29.75 -3.50
C VAL A 279 20.35 28.98 -4.69
N GLU A 280 21.37 29.49 -5.38
CA GLU A 280 21.87 28.88 -6.62
C GLU A 280 22.67 27.59 -6.38
N SER A 281 23.50 27.51 -5.33
CA SER A 281 24.23 26.30 -4.96
C SER A 281 23.32 25.23 -4.36
N ILE A 282 22.41 25.63 -3.47
CA ILE A 282 21.37 24.78 -2.86
C ILE A 282 20.40 24.28 -3.94
N GLY A 283 20.07 25.11 -4.93
CA GLY A 283 19.22 24.76 -6.06
C GLY A 283 19.88 23.77 -7.03
N ILE A 284 21.19 23.88 -7.26
CA ILE A 284 21.96 22.90 -8.05
C ILE A 284 22.08 21.56 -7.31
N GLU A 285 22.39 21.58 -6.02
CA GLU A 285 22.51 20.36 -5.20
C GLU A 285 21.14 19.65 -5.09
N ARG A 286 20.06 20.40 -4.81
CA ARG A 286 18.70 19.86 -4.81
C ARG A 286 18.26 19.35 -6.18
N ALA A 287 18.60 20.05 -7.27
CA ALA A 287 18.28 19.58 -8.62
C ALA A 287 19.04 18.27 -8.94
N ARG A 288 20.29 18.14 -8.49
CA ARG A 288 21.05 16.89 -8.62
C ARG A 288 20.44 15.77 -7.80
N ASP A 289 20.04 16.02 -6.55
CA ASP A 289 19.38 15.01 -5.70
C ASP A 289 18.05 14.55 -6.29
N VAL A 290 17.27 15.47 -6.84
CA VAL A 290 16.01 15.16 -7.54
C VAL A 290 16.27 14.32 -8.79
N MET A 291 17.27 14.69 -9.60
CA MET A 291 17.65 13.92 -10.79
C MET A 291 18.19 12.53 -10.42
N ALA A 292 18.91 12.39 -9.31
CA ALA A 292 19.44 11.11 -8.84
C ALA A 292 18.35 10.15 -8.35
N ARG A 293 17.19 10.69 -7.94
CA ARG A 293 16.02 9.91 -7.49
C ARG A 293 14.97 9.70 -8.58
N ALA A 294 15.19 10.24 -9.78
CA ALA A 294 14.29 10.11 -10.90
C ALA A 294 14.43 8.72 -11.53
N ASP A 295 13.29 8.11 -11.89
CA ASP A 295 13.29 6.92 -12.72
C ASP A 295 13.58 7.30 -14.19
N LEU A 296 13.23 8.53 -14.57
CA LEU A 296 13.47 9.07 -15.90
C LEU A 296 13.66 10.59 -15.90
N VAL A 297 14.63 11.06 -16.70
CA VAL A 297 14.82 12.49 -16.99
C VAL A 297 14.42 12.78 -18.43
N LEU A 298 13.50 13.72 -18.61
CA LEU A 298 13.19 14.34 -19.91
C LEU A 298 14.10 15.55 -20.09
N TRP A 299 15.09 15.44 -20.97
CA TRP A 299 16.09 16.48 -21.20
C TRP A 299 15.72 17.36 -22.40
N LEU A 300 15.43 18.63 -22.13
CA LEU A 300 15.05 19.66 -23.12
C LEU A 300 16.23 20.60 -23.45
N GLY A 301 17.43 20.34 -22.91
CA GLY A 301 18.63 21.15 -23.15
C GLY A 301 19.45 20.69 -24.37
N PRO A 302 20.71 21.18 -24.50
CA PRO A 302 21.58 20.81 -25.61
C PRO A 302 21.80 19.30 -25.68
N GLU A 303 21.80 18.75 -26.89
CA GLU A 303 21.95 17.30 -27.12
C GLU A 303 23.29 16.81 -26.54
N GLY A 304 23.26 15.73 -25.76
CA GLY A 304 24.46 15.14 -25.15
C GLY A 304 24.92 15.80 -23.83
N GLU A 305 24.28 16.88 -23.39
CA GLU A 305 24.54 17.50 -22.08
C GLU A 305 23.59 16.98 -20.96
N GLY A 306 22.64 16.11 -21.30
CA GLY A 306 21.73 15.49 -20.34
C GLY A 306 22.42 14.40 -19.50
N PRO A 307 21.82 14.00 -18.36
CA PRO A 307 22.35 12.89 -17.57
C PRO A 307 22.25 11.56 -18.35
N GLN A 308 23.07 10.59 -17.97
CA GLN A 308 23.05 9.26 -18.59
C GLN A 308 21.65 8.62 -18.46
N GLY A 309 21.14 8.07 -19.56
CA GLY A 309 19.81 7.45 -19.61
C GLY A 309 18.64 8.43 -19.80
N ALA A 310 18.90 9.74 -19.85
CA ALA A 310 17.88 10.73 -20.15
C ALA A 310 17.29 10.55 -21.55
N TRP A 311 16.02 10.92 -21.70
CA TRP A 311 15.40 11.04 -23.01
C TRP A 311 15.66 12.42 -23.57
N GLU A 312 16.30 12.46 -24.73
CA GLU A 312 16.51 13.67 -25.49
C GLU A 312 15.18 14.14 -26.09
N ILE A 313 14.62 15.23 -25.56
CA ILE A 313 13.36 15.81 -26.03
C ILE A 313 13.67 17.09 -26.80
N GLU A 314 13.20 17.16 -28.04
CA GLU A 314 13.15 18.39 -28.81
C GLU A 314 11.77 19.05 -28.61
N SER A 315 11.75 20.11 -27.82
CA SER A 315 10.55 20.88 -27.52
C SER A 315 10.38 22.08 -28.46
N ARG A 316 9.19 22.68 -28.43
CA ARG A 316 8.86 23.94 -29.13
C ARG A 316 9.06 23.84 -30.65
N ILE A 317 8.67 22.72 -31.26
CA ILE A 317 8.74 22.53 -32.72
C ILE A 317 7.90 23.55 -33.51
N ASP A 318 6.95 24.21 -32.85
CA ASP A 318 6.13 25.31 -33.36
C ASP A 318 6.86 26.67 -33.35
N ALA A 319 8.02 26.78 -32.71
CA ALA A 319 8.77 28.03 -32.59
C ALA A 319 9.84 28.16 -33.68
N ALA A 320 9.98 29.38 -34.22
CA ALA A 320 11.03 29.71 -35.20
C ALA A 320 12.45 29.56 -34.63
N VAL A 321 12.61 29.85 -33.33
CA VAL A 321 13.86 29.61 -32.58
C VAL A 321 13.63 28.40 -31.69
N ARG A 322 14.26 27.28 -32.04
CA ARG A 322 14.20 26.02 -31.30
C ARG A 322 15.58 25.37 -31.23
N MET A 323 15.76 24.52 -30.23
CA MET A 323 16.97 23.70 -30.09
C MET A 323 16.77 22.40 -30.87
N ALA A 324 17.19 22.40 -32.14
CA ALA A 324 17.12 21.21 -32.97
C ALA A 324 18.10 20.15 -32.48
N LYS A 325 17.62 18.92 -32.30
CA LYS A 325 18.42 17.75 -31.97
C LYS A 325 18.54 16.85 -33.20
N SER A 326 19.68 16.20 -33.35
CA SER A 326 19.94 15.27 -34.44
C SER A 326 19.17 13.96 -34.27
N ALA A 327 19.13 13.42 -33.04
CA ALA A 327 18.46 12.17 -32.72
C ALA A 327 17.61 12.26 -31.42
N PRO A 328 16.62 13.18 -31.33
CA PRO A 328 15.74 13.21 -30.17
C PRO A 328 14.85 11.96 -30.15
N ARG A 329 14.54 11.48 -28.94
CA ARG A 329 13.55 10.41 -28.76
C ARG A 329 12.15 10.90 -29.15
N HIS A 330 11.83 12.15 -28.81
CA HIS A 330 10.56 12.80 -29.16
C HIS A 330 10.76 14.22 -29.63
N ARG A 331 9.97 14.63 -30.63
CA ARG A 331 9.82 16.00 -31.13
C ARG A 331 8.40 16.46 -30.80
N LEU A 332 8.25 17.57 -30.09
CA LEU A 332 6.93 18.00 -29.62
C LEU A 332 6.77 19.51 -29.46
N SER A 333 5.51 19.94 -29.42
CA SER A 333 5.08 21.27 -29.01
C SER A 333 4.09 21.12 -27.86
N GLY A 334 4.52 21.49 -26.65
CA GLY A 334 3.61 21.54 -25.50
C GLY A 334 2.50 22.59 -25.67
N LYS A 335 2.64 23.54 -26.60
CA LYS A 335 1.63 24.59 -26.86
C LYS A 335 0.51 24.09 -27.78
N THR A 336 0.86 23.33 -28.82
CA THR A 336 -0.12 22.85 -29.81
C THR A 336 -0.60 21.43 -29.52
N GLY A 337 0.11 20.69 -28.66
CA GLY A 337 -0.13 19.27 -28.39
C GLY A 337 0.57 18.32 -29.36
N GLU A 338 1.15 18.83 -30.46
CA GLU A 338 1.84 17.99 -31.44
C GLU A 338 2.97 17.18 -30.78
N GLY A 339 2.97 15.86 -31.00
CA GLY A 339 3.98 14.94 -30.47
C GLY A 339 3.82 14.56 -28.99
N VAL A 340 2.94 15.22 -28.23
CA VAL A 340 2.75 14.95 -26.79
C VAL A 340 2.14 13.57 -26.54
N ASP A 341 1.20 13.13 -27.39
CA ASP A 341 0.59 11.77 -27.27
C ASP A 341 1.57 10.63 -27.54
N ALA A 342 2.55 10.86 -28.42
CA ALA A 342 3.60 9.88 -28.68
C ALA A 342 4.53 9.77 -27.46
N LEU A 343 4.92 10.90 -26.87
CA LEU A 343 5.68 10.92 -25.61
C LEU A 343 4.89 10.24 -24.48
N ARG A 344 3.59 10.53 -24.35
CA ARG A 344 2.72 9.96 -23.32
C ARG A 344 2.66 8.43 -23.39
N ARG A 345 2.45 7.87 -24.59
CA ARG A 345 2.43 6.40 -24.77
C ARG A 345 3.76 5.76 -24.41
N ASP A 346 4.86 6.36 -24.82
CA ASP A 346 6.21 5.85 -24.52
C ASP A 346 6.52 5.92 -23.02
N LEU A 347 6.11 7.00 -22.34
CA LEU A 347 6.19 7.12 -20.88
C LEU A 347 5.39 5.99 -20.19
N ILE A 348 4.14 5.76 -20.62
CA ILE A 348 3.27 4.72 -20.06
C ILE A 348 3.90 3.33 -20.23
N ASP A 349 4.40 3.01 -21.42
CA ASP A 349 5.00 1.71 -21.72
C ASP A 349 6.28 1.49 -20.92
N THR A 350 7.11 2.53 -20.79
CA THR A 350 8.34 2.49 -19.98
C THR A 350 8.03 2.30 -18.50
N ALA A 351 7.09 3.07 -17.94
CA ALA A 351 6.69 2.95 -16.55
C ALA A 351 6.09 1.56 -16.23
N ARG A 352 5.27 1.00 -17.12
CA ARG A 352 4.70 -0.35 -16.97
C ARG A 352 5.76 -1.46 -16.90
N MET A 353 6.88 -1.29 -17.59
CA MET A 353 7.98 -2.26 -17.52
C MET A 353 8.73 -2.20 -16.18
N ALA A 354 8.76 -1.02 -15.55
CA ALA A 354 9.42 -0.80 -14.26
C ALA A 354 8.51 -1.10 -13.05
N MET A 355 7.21 -1.28 -13.26
CA MET A 355 6.21 -1.49 -12.21
C MET A 355 5.73 -2.94 -12.13
N PRO A 356 5.16 -3.36 -10.99
CA PRO A 356 4.45 -4.62 -10.89
C PRO A 356 3.33 -4.71 -11.92
N LYS A 357 3.12 -5.91 -12.49
CA LYS A 357 2.04 -6.13 -13.44
C LYS A 357 0.67 -5.99 -12.74
N PRO A 358 -0.38 -5.59 -13.48
CA PRO A 358 -1.77 -5.66 -13.04
C PRO A 358 -2.11 -6.96 -12.28
N GLY A 359 -2.56 -6.83 -11.03
CA GLY A 359 -2.93 -7.97 -10.16
C GLY A 359 -1.75 -8.82 -9.65
N GLN A 360 -0.51 -8.49 -9.99
CA GLN A 360 0.67 -9.15 -9.46
C GLN A 360 0.92 -8.69 -8.02
N VAL A 361 1.14 -9.65 -7.13
CA VAL A 361 1.59 -9.40 -5.76
C VAL A 361 2.97 -8.75 -5.79
N ALA A 362 3.06 -7.54 -5.24
CA ALA A 362 4.29 -6.77 -5.08
C ALA A 362 4.61 -6.63 -3.59
N LEU A 363 5.87 -6.86 -3.24
CA LEU A 363 6.29 -6.76 -1.84
C LEU A 363 6.65 -5.31 -1.51
N ASN A 364 6.18 -4.83 -0.36
CA ASN A 364 6.71 -3.59 0.22
C ASN A 364 8.12 -3.81 0.79
N ALA A 365 8.81 -2.74 1.19
CA ALA A 365 10.18 -2.79 1.69
C ALA A 365 10.36 -3.73 2.89
N ARG A 366 9.38 -3.77 3.81
CA ARG A 366 9.41 -4.68 4.96
C ARG A 366 9.28 -6.13 4.52
N GLN A 367 8.28 -6.43 3.70
CA GLN A 367 8.03 -7.78 3.19
C GLN A 367 9.20 -8.27 2.35
N HIS A 368 9.79 -7.40 1.51
CA HIS A 368 10.98 -7.69 0.73
C HIS A 368 12.18 -7.99 1.64
N GLY A 369 12.41 -7.18 2.67
CA GLY A 369 13.49 -7.40 3.66
C GLY A 369 13.36 -8.74 4.37
N LEU A 370 12.17 -9.07 4.88
CA LEU A 370 11.92 -10.36 5.54
C LEU A 370 12.06 -11.55 4.58
N LEU A 371 11.62 -11.40 3.33
CA LEU A 371 11.84 -12.44 2.32
C LEU A 371 13.32 -12.62 2.00
N ALA A 372 14.09 -11.52 1.97
CA ALA A 372 15.53 -11.56 1.76
C ALA A 372 16.26 -12.22 2.93
N GLU A 373 15.84 -11.96 4.18
CA GLU A 373 16.33 -12.69 5.37
C GLU A 373 16.10 -14.20 5.23
N ALA A 374 14.89 -14.62 4.84
CA ALA A 374 14.58 -16.03 4.63
C ALA A 374 15.43 -16.64 3.50
N ALA A 375 15.56 -15.95 2.38
CA ALA A 375 16.34 -16.41 1.23
C ALA A 375 17.83 -16.53 1.56
N ALA A 376 18.39 -15.61 2.36
CA ALA A 376 19.77 -15.66 2.82
C ALA A 376 20.02 -16.87 3.74
N ALA A 377 19.12 -17.12 4.69
CA ALA A 377 19.21 -18.29 5.57
C ALA A 377 19.10 -19.62 4.79
N LEU A 378 18.23 -19.70 3.77
CA LEU A 378 18.17 -20.90 2.94
C LEU A 378 19.39 -21.07 2.03
N ALA A 379 20.06 -19.98 1.65
CA ALA A 379 21.23 -20.01 0.77
C ALA A 379 22.52 -20.47 1.48
N THR A 380 22.57 -20.47 2.81
CA THR A 380 23.72 -20.99 3.60
C THR A 380 23.69 -22.51 3.71
N ILE A 381 22.52 -23.13 3.59
CA ILE A 381 22.37 -24.58 3.71
C ILE A 381 23.18 -25.31 2.63
N ARG A 382 23.92 -26.33 3.05
CA ARG A 382 24.66 -27.25 2.18
C ARG A 382 24.13 -28.67 2.41
N PRO A 383 23.76 -29.42 1.36
CA PRO A 383 23.21 -30.78 1.53
C PRO A 383 24.16 -31.75 2.25
N ASP A 384 25.47 -31.51 2.14
CA ASP A 384 26.57 -32.24 2.77
C ASP A 384 27.15 -31.51 4.00
N GLY A 385 26.48 -30.45 4.46
CA GLY A 385 26.90 -29.63 5.59
C GLY A 385 26.49 -30.18 6.96
N ASP A 386 26.82 -29.42 8.00
CA ASP A 386 26.42 -29.72 9.38
C ASP A 386 24.89 -29.63 9.52
N LEU A 387 24.28 -30.71 10.02
CA LEU A 387 22.83 -30.82 10.19
C LEU A 387 22.31 -29.87 11.28
N LEU A 388 23.10 -29.56 12.31
CA LEU A 388 22.71 -28.60 13.34
C LEU A 388 22.64 -27.17 12.78
N LEU A 389 23.61 -26.79 11.94
CA LEU A 389 23.58 -25.50 11.23
C LEU A 389 22.39 -25.44 10.26
N THR A 390 22.14 -26.56 9.55
CA THR A 390 21.00 -26.66 8.64
C THR A 390 19.67 -26.50 9.38
N ALA A 391 19.51 -27.09 10.56
CA ALA A 391 18.31 -26.96 11.38
C ALA A 391 18.09 -25.51 11.82
N GLU A 392 19.15 -24.81 12.25
CA GLU A 392 19.06 -23.41 12.65
C GLU A 392 18.76 -22.47 11.48
N ASP A 393 19.35 -22.70 10.30
CA ASP A 393 19.06 -21.93 9.09
C ASP A 393 17.59 -22.09 8.64
N LEU A 394 17.05 -23.32 8.72
CA LEU A 394 15.62 -23.57 8.46
C LEU A 394 14.72 -22.87 9.50
N ARG A 395 15.14 -22.86 10.78
CA ARG A 395 14.43 -22.14 11.84
C ARG A 395 14.41 -20.64 11.61
N ALA A 396 15.54 -20.05 11.18
CA ALA A 396 15.64 -18.65 10.82
C ALA A 396 14.72 -18.29 9.65
N ALA A 397 14.72 -19.10 8.59
CA ALA A 397 13.82 -18.92 7.44
C ALA A 397 12.34 -18.97 7.85
N ARG A 398 11.96 -19.95 8.69
CA ARG A 398 10.60 -20.05 9.23
C ARG A 398 10.20 -18.82 10.04
N SER A 399 11.08 -18.33 10.91
CA SER A 399 10.84 -17.12 11.71
C SER A 399 10.57 -15.89 10.83
N ALA A 400 11.33 -15.72 9.75
CA ALA A 400 11.12 -14.64 8.80
C ALA A 400 9.75 -14.75 8.09
N PHE A 401 9.34 -15.96 7.69
CA PHE A 401 8.01 -16.20 7.12
C PHE A 401 6.87 -15.99 8.15
N ASP A 402 7.07 -16.34 9.42
CA ASP A 402 6.12 -16.05 10.49
C ASP A 402 5.93 -14.52 10.64
N ARG A 403 7.02 -13.76 10.66
CA ARG A 403 7.01 -12.29 10.74
C ARG A 403 6.37 -11.61 9.53
N LEU A 404 6.41 -12.23 8.34
CA LEU A 404 5.68 -11.71 7.16
C LEU A 404 4.18 -11.65 7.41
N LEU A 405 3.61 -12.69 8.05
CA LEU A 405 2.18 -12.83 8.33
C LEU A 405 1.75 -12.22 9.67
N GLY A 406 2.66 -11.64 10.44
CA GLY A 406 2.34 -11.10 11.76
C GLY A 406 2.36 -12.13 12.89
N GLY A 407 3.20 -13.16 12.79
CA GLY A 407 3.56 -14.01 13.93
C GLY A 407 4.29 -13.24 15.05
N ALA A 408 4.87 -13.98 16.00
CA ALA A 408 5.45 -13.43 17.23
C ALA A 408 6.39 -12.21 17.00
N GLY A 409 6.26 -11.19 17.86
CA GLY A 409 7.19 -10.04 17.93
C GLY A 409 6.85 -8.85 17.02
N THR A 410 5.58 -8.60 16.70
CA THR A 410 5.16 -7.50 15.79
C THR A 410 4.47 -6.31 16.48
N GLU A 411 4.39 -6.28 17.81
CA GLU A 411 3.55 -5.31 18.56
C GLU A 411 3.83 -3.83 18.23
N ASP A 412 5.09 -3.36 18.29
CA ASP A 412 5.45 -1.97 17.97
C ASP A 412 5.16 -1.61 16.49
N MET A 413 5.25 -2.59 15.60
CA MET A 413 4.94 -2.41 14.18
C MET A 413 3.44 -2.29 13.95
N LEU A 414 2.63 -3.05 14.69
CA LEU A 414 1.17 -2.99 14.58
C LEU A 414 0.67 -1.59 14.95
N ASP A 415 1.23 -0.96 15.97
CA ASP A 415 0.85 0.40 16.37
C ASP A 415 1.21 1.43 15.29
N ALA A 416 2.39 1.31 14.68
CA ALA A 416 2.80 2.18 13.57
C ALA A 416 1.97 1.96 12.29
N LEU A 417 1.55 0.73 12.02
CA LEU A 417 0.71 0.37 10.87
C LEU A 417 -0.73 0.88 11.07
N PHE A 418 -1.37 0.49 12.18
CA PHE A 418 -2.76 0.82 12.45
C PHE A 418 -2.99 2.29 12.78
N GLY A 419 -2.00 2.98 13.36
CA GLY A 419 -2.05 4.43 13.56
C GLY A 419 -2.14 5.25 12.27
N ARG A 420 -1.83 4.66 11.10
CA ARG A 420 -1.96 5.32 9.79
C ARG A 420 -3.35 5.14 9.17
N PHE A 421 -4.19 4.26 9.70
CA PHE A 421 -5.56 4.06 9.21
C PHE A 421 -6.49 5.16 9.73
N CYS A 422 -7.56 5.44 8.98
CA CYS A 422 -8.58 6.37 9.43
C CYS A 422 -9.35 5.81 10.64
N ILE A 423 -9.82 6.70 11.52
CA ILE A 423 -10.77 6.35 12.59
C ILE A 423 -12.04 5.75 11.93
N GLY A 424 -12.52 4.62 12.45
CA GLY A 424 -13.67 3.90 11.89
C GLY A 424 -13.32 2.74 10.95
N LYS A 425 -12.03 2.50 10.70
CA LYS A 425 -11.50 1.27 10.13
C LYS A 425 -10.33 0.78 10.96
#